data_AF-A0AAF0UGU8-F1
#
_entry.id   AF-A0AAF0UGU8-F1
#
_cell.length_a   1.000
_cell.length_b   1.000
_cell.length_c   1.000
_cell.angle_alpha   90.00
_cell.angle_beta   90.00
_cell.angle_gamma   90.00
#
_symmetry.space_group_name_H-M   'P 1'
#
loop_
_entity.id
_entity.type
_entity.pdbx_description
1 polymer ?
#
loop_
_entity_poly.entity_id
_entity_poly.type
_entity_poly.pdbx_seq_one_letter_code
_entity_poly.pdbx_strand_id
1 'polypeptide(L)'
;MASKLGLAGGIPERRVRPIWDAIDSRQFKNALKHCTTLLSKYPNSPYALALKALVLERMGKSEEAFSVSLNAKDLLYTNDSLLIDDLTLSTLQIVFQRLDHLDMATSCYEYAYAKFPNNLDLMMGLFNCYVRQYSFVKQQQIAIKMYKIAAEERFLLWAVCSIQLQEALGHARYSEEALQGLSPFSIPTPLLISCSHPSSIAFWLWTCHVDCHTWLSVMVLCSNGGEKLLLLAEGLLKKHIASHSLHEPEALIVYVSLLEQQSKYGDALELLTGKFGSLIMTEVDRLRLQGRLLARGGDYAAAASIFQKVLELSPDDWECFLHYLGCLLEDDSSLCKGENNDSTYPLKLMDSQVSHLTDEAFGSRLSNASSLVRKLLTEASNDTVRCPYLANIEIERRKLLHGKGDADKLVEALVQYFFRYGHLACFASDVEIFVHILDLDKKIQLLDKLKECCESIPTNPRKTLGQHITVFKIQNIVGSMVTLSINGISSS
;
A
#
# COMPACT_ATOMS: atom_id res chain seq x y z
N MET A 1 -4.57 -27.76 -6.67
CA MET A 1 -3.46 -28.72 -6.46
C MET A 1 -4.02 -30.13 -6.51
N ALA A 2 -4.02 -30.77 -7.68
CA ALA A 2 -4.40 -32.18 -7.82
C ALA A 2 -3.11 -32.93 -8.13
N SER A 3 -2.68 -33.80 -7.22
CA SER A 3 -1.51 -34.64 -7.44
C SER A 3 -1.81 -35.62 -8.59
N LYS A 4 -0.91 -35.67 -9.57
CA LYS A 4 -0.95 -36.70 -10.62
C LYS A 4 -0.95 -38.07 -9.92
N LEU A 5 -2.01 -38.85 -10.17
CA LEU A 5 -2.29 -40.19 -9.61
C LEU A 5 -2.79 -40.30 -8.15
N GLY A 6 -3.70 -39.46 -7.64
CA GLY A 6 -4.46 -39.77 -6.40
C GLY A 6 -3.62 -40.14 -5.16
N LEU A 7 -2.36 -39.71 -5.16
CA LEU A 7 -1.34 -39.92 -4.14
C LEU A 7 -0.93 -38.55 -3.62
N ALA A 8 -1.03 -38.31 -2.32
CA ALA A 8 -0.56 -37.11 -1.63
C ALA A 8 0.73 -37.48 -0.86
N GLY A 9 1.89 -36.93 -1.23
CA GLY A 9 3.16 -37.29 -0.60
C GLY A 9 3.54 -38.76 -0.69
N GLY A 10 3.20 -39.40 -1.82
CA GLY A 10 3.39 -40.84 -2.03
C GLY A 10 2.40 -41.72 -1.26
N ILE A 11 1.39 -41.13 -0.60
CA ILE A 11 0.36 -41.83 0.17
C ILE A 11 -1.00 -41.73 -0.55
N PRO A 12 -1.82 -42.79 -0.63
CA PRO A 12 -3.16 -42.70 -1.22
C PRO A 12 -4.00 -41.59 -0.58
N GLU A 13 -4.56 -40.69 -1.39
CA GLU A 13 -5.28 -39.49 -0.94
C GLU A 13 -6.42 -39.81 0.03
N ARG A 14 -7.13 -40.93 -0.21
CA ARG A 14 -8.18 -41.47 0.70
C ARG A 14 -7.72 -41.70 2.15
N ARG A 15 -6.42 -41.87 2.39
CA ARG A 15 -5.84 -42.06 3.73
C ARG A 15 -5.41 -40.76 4.38
N VAL A 16 -5.16 -39.72 3.58
CA VAL A 16 -4.75 -38.40 4.03
C VAL A 16 -5.96 -37.50 4.27
N ARG A 17 -7.00 -37.62 3.43
CA ARG A 17 -8.22 -36.80 3.50
C ARG A 17 -8.88 -36.74 4.89
N PRO A 18 -9.02 -37.84 5.65
CA PRO A 18 -9.60 -37.77 7.00
C PRO A 18 -8.80 -36.91 7.98
N ILE A 19 -7.48 -36.74 7.75
CA ILE A 19 -6.64 -35.87 8.57
C ILE A 19 -6.99 -34.41 8.26
N TRP A 20 -7.05 -34.02 6.98
CA TRP A 20 -7.42 -32.66 6.58
C TRP A 20 -8.85 -32.31 6.99
N ASP A 21 -9.82 -33.20 6.77
CA ASP A 21 -11.22 -32.98 7.20
C ASP A 21 -11.30 -32.71 8.72
N ALA A 22 -10.49 -33.43 9.51
CA ALA A 22 -10.41 -33.23 10.96
C ALA A 22 -9.67 -31.92 11.34
N ILE A 23 -8.65 -31.52 10.59
CA ILE A 23 -7.95 -30.22 10.78
C ILE A 23 -8.91 -29.07 10.49
N ASP A 24 -9.63 -29.12 9.37
CA ASP A 24 -10.57 -28.08 8.93
C ASP A 24 -11.75 -27.96 9.90
N SER A 25 -12.22 -29.09 10.43
CA SER A 25 -13.25 -29.16 11.48
C SER A 25 -12.72 -28.80 12.88
N ARG A 26 -11.45 -28.41 13.02
CA ARG A 26 -10.75 -28.10 14.28
C ARG A 26 -10.77 -29.24 15.31
N GLN A 27 -10.91 -30.49 14.86
CA GLN A 27 -10.87 -31.70 15.70
C GLN A 27 -9.45 -32.25 15.84
N PHE A 28 -8.53 -31.46 16.39
CA PHE A 28 -7.09 -31.78 16.38
C PHE A 28 -6.72 -33.09 17.10
N LYS A 29 -7.44 -33.46 18.17
CA LYS A 29 -7.23 -34.76 18.86
C LYS A 29 -7.56 -35.95 17.95
N ASN A 30 -8.59 -35.83 17.11
CA ASN A 30 -8.96 -36.86 16.13
C ASN A 30 -7.97 -36.88 14.96
N ALA A 31 -7.58 -35.70 14.46
CA ALA A 31 -6.54 -35.56 13.45
C ALA A 31 -5.22 -36.23 13.89
N LEU A 32 -4.83 -36.07 15.16
CA LEU A 32 -3.63 -36.70 15.71
C LEU A 32 -3.73 -38.23 15.73
N LYS A 33 -4.89 -38.79 16.09
CA LYS A 33 -5.15 -40.24 16.03
C LYS A 33 -5.07 -40.77 14.59
N HIS A 34 -5.57 -40.01 13.62
CA HIS A 34 -5.44 -40.36 12.21
C HIS A 34 -3.98 -40.30 11.75
N CYS A 35 -3.20 -39.30 12.18
CA CYS A 35 -1.77 -39.21 11.89
C CYS A 35 -0.97 -40.36 12.48
N THR A 36 -1.21 -40.75 13.74
CA THR A 36 -0.51 -41.89 14.37
C THR A 36 -0.84 -43.20 13.67
N THR A 37 -2.10 -43.38 13.26
CA THR A 37 -2.54 -44.55 12.46
C THR A 37 -1.93 -44.53 11.05
N LEU A 38 -1.67 -43.36 10.47
CA LEU A 38 -1.01 -43.24 9.18
C LEU A 38 0.48 -43.60 9.28
N LEU A 39 1.15 -43.09 10.32
CA LEU A 39 2.58 -43.35 10.57
C LEU A 39 2.87 -44.82 10.91
N SER A 40 1.93 -45.56 11.51
CA SER A 40 2.13 -47.00 11.70
C SER A 40 2.19 -47.79 10.39
N LYS A 41 1.58 -47.25 9.32
CA LYS A 41 1.58 -47.85 7.97
C LYS A 41 2.67 -47.28 7.07
N TYR A 42 3.08 -46.05 7.30
CA TYR A 42 4.10 -45.32 6.53
C TYR A 42 5.10 -44.63 7.47
N PRO A 43 5.91 -45.39 8.24
CA PRO A 43 6.77 -44.82 9.29
C PRO A 43 7.88 -43.91 8.76
N ASN A 44 8.33 -44.15 7.52
CA ASN A 44 9.40 -43.37 6.88
C ASN A 44 8.87 -42.31 5.91
N SER A 45 7.57 -41.97 5.97
CA SER A 45 7.01 -40.94 5.11
C SER A 45 7.26 -39.54 5.71
N PRO A 46 8.02 -38.67 5.03
CA PRO A 46 8.24 -37.30 5.51
C PRO A 46 6.93 -36.51 5.52
N TYR A 47 6.00 -36.79 4.58
CA TYR A 47 4.69 -36.14 4.54
C TYR A 47 3.83 -36.49 5.76
N ALA A 48 3.78 -37.76 6.16
CA ALA A 48 3.01 -38.18 7.34
C ALA A 48 3.54 -37.54 8.63
N LEU A 49 4.86 -37.38 8.76
CA LEU A 49 5.46 -36.65 9.89
C LEU A 49 5.17 -35.15 9.82
N ALA A 50 5.23 -34.54 8.64
CA ALA A 50 4.88 -33.12 8.46
C ALA A 50 3.42 -32.84 8.86
N LEU A 51 2.48 -33.72 8.50
CA LEU A 51 1.08 -33.63 8.93
C LEU A 51 0.93 -33.76 10.45
N LYS A 52 1.66 -34.69 11.07
CA LYS A 52 1.68 -34.82 12.53
C LYS A 52 2.21 -33.55 13.19
N ALA A 53 3.31 -32.98 12.68
CA ALA A 53 3.87 -31.73 13.18
C ALA A 53 2.87 -30.58 13.07
N LEU A 54 2.16 -30.47 11.93
CA LEU A 54 1.10 -29.48 11.75
C LEU A 54 -0.02 -29.64 12.78
N VAL A 55 -0.49 -30.85 13.03
CA VAL A 55 -1.53 -31.08 14.05
C VAL A 55 -1.02 -30.73 15.45
N LEU A 56 0.23 -31.07 15.79
CA LEU A 56 0.83 -30.74 17.09
C LEU A 56 0.98 -29.24 17.30
N GLU A 57 1.40 -28.51 16.26
CA GLU A 57 1.46 -27.04 16.26
C GLU A 57 0.07 -26.45 16.52
N ARG A 58 -0.97 -26.92 15.81
CA ARG A 58 -2.36 -26.49 16.01
C ARG A 58 -2.90 -26.77 17.42
N MET A 59 -2.32 -27.74 18.12
CA MET A 59 -2.65 -28.08 19.51
C MET A 59 -1.86 -27.26 20.55
N GLY A 60 -0.95 -26.37 20.12
CA GLY A 60 -0.09 -25.58 21.01
C GLY A 60 1.13 -26.33 21.56
N LYS A 61 1.46 -27.51 21.01
CA LYS A 61 2.62 -28.32 21.41
C LYS A 61 3.85 -27.98 20.56
N SER A 62 4.36 -26.76 20.70
CA SER A 62 5.39 -26.21 19.81
C SER A 62 6.70 -27.00 19.79
N GLU A 63 7.22 -27.43 20.95
CA GLU A 63 8.47 -28.20 21.03
C GLU A 63 8.35 -29.58 20.37
N GLU A 64 7.25 -30.30 20.62
CA GLU A 64 6.98 -31.59 19.98
C GLU A 64 6.80 -31.43 18.46
N ALA A 65 6.09 -30.37 18.04
CA ALA A 65 5.90 -30.07 16.62
C ALA A 65 7.25 -29.78 15.93
N PHE A 66 8.12 -29.01 16.57
CA PHE A 66 9.45 -28.69 16.06
C PHE A 66 10.30 -29.96 15.91
N SER A 67 10.39 -30.79 16.96
CA SER A 67 11.14 -32.06 16.91
C SER A 67 10.64 -32.98 15.80
N VAL A 68 9.32 -33.14 15.65
CA VAL A 68 8.73 -33.96 14.58
C VAL A 68 8.99 -33.37 13.19
N SER A 69 9.00 -32.04 13.05
CA SER A 69 9.30 -31.36 11.79
C SER A 69 10.77 -31.51 11.37
N LEU A 70 11.72 -31.54 12.32
CA LEU A 70 13.12 -31.83 12.04
C LEU A 70 13.30 -33.28 11.57
N ASN A 71 12.66 -34.25 12.22
CA ASN A 71 12.69 -35.64 11.77
C ASN A 71 12.12 -35.80 10.35
N ALA A 72 11.05 -35.07 10.03
CA ALA A 72 10.48 -35.05 8.68
C ALA A 72 11.45 -34.47 7.65
N LYS A 73 12.17 -33.40 8.01
CA LYS A 73 13.22 -32.79 7.19
C LYS A 73 14.41 -33.74 6.97
N ASP A 74 14.88 -34.43 8.00
CA ASP A 74 16.00 -35.38 7.87
C ASP A 74 15.62 -36.58 6.98
N LEU A 75 14.37 -37.06 7.09
CA LEU A 75 13.84 -38.08 6.17
C LEU A 75 13.69 -37.56 4.74
N LEU A 76 13.34 -36.28 4.55
CA LEU A 76 13.30 -35.66 3.24
C LEU A 76 14.68 -35.65 2.57
N TYR A 77 15.75 -35.45 3.35
CA TYR A 77 17.13 -35.42 2.82
C TYR A 77 17.68 -36.82 2.52
N THR A 78 17.33 -37.81 3.34
CA THR A 78 17.83 -39.19 3.21
C THR A 78 17.06 -40.03 2.19
N ASN A 79 15.80 -39.72 1.94
CA ASN A 79 15.03 -40.38 0.89
C ASN A 79 15.56 -39.96 -0.48
N ASP A 80 16.37 -40.82 -1.10
CA ASP A 80 16.89 -40.68 -2.48
C ASP A 80 15.81 -40.84 -3.57
N SER A 81 14.55 -40.66 -3.16
CA SER A 81 13.35 -40.70 -4.00
C SER A 81 13.44 -39.63 -5.09
N LEU A 82 13.29 -40.05 -6.34
CA LEU A 82 13.11 -39.21 -7.54
C LEU A 82 11.88 -38.27 -7.46
N LEU A 83 11.15 -38.26 -6.34
CA LEU A 83 9.97 -37.46 -6.07
C LEU A 83 10.18 -36.73 -4.73
N ILE A 84 10.65 -35.49 -4.80
CA ILE A 84 10.43 -34.54 -3.72
C ILE A 84 9.01 -34.02 -3.89
N ASP A 85 8.18 -34.28 -2.89
CA ASP A 85 6.75 -33.97 -2.92
C ASP A 85 6.47 -32.55 -2.41
N ASP A 86 5.76 -31.78 -3.24
CA ASP A 86 5.35 -30.39 -2.98
C ASP A 86 4.46 -30.27 -1.73
N LEU A 87 3.60 -31.26 -1.46
CA LEU A 87 2.75 -31.25 -0.27
C LEU A 87 3.56 -31.37 1.02
N THR A 88 4.65 -32.14 1.00
CA THR A 88 5.59 -32.23 2.13
C THR A 88 6.28 -30.90 2.39
N LEU A 89 6.82 -30.26 1.36
CA LEU A 89 7.50 -28.97 1.48
C LEU A 89 6.56 -27.86 1.95
N SER A 90 5.38 -27.73 1.33
CA SER A 90 4.38 -26.73 1.72
C SER A 90 3.84 -26.95 3.14
N THR A 91 3.65 -28.20 3.56
CA THR A 91 3.22 -28.51 4.94
C THR A 91 4.31 -28.15 5.96
N LEU A 92 5.58 -28.51 5.69
CA LEU A 92 6.70 -28.14 6.55
C LEU A 92 6.88 -26.62 6.62
N GLN A 93 6.70 -25.92 5.50
CA GLN A 93 6.75 -24.46 5.46
C GLN A 93 5.71 -23.84 6.40
N ILE A 94 4.47 -24.31 6.40
CA ILE A 94 3.42 -23.82 7.31
C ILE A 94 3.84 -24.01 8.77
N VAL A 95 4.36 -25.19 9.11
CA VAL A 95 4.79 -25.51 10.49
C VAL A 95 5.94 -24.60 10.91
N PHE A 96 7.02 -24.57 10.13
CA PHE A 96 8.20 -23.75 10.44
C PHE A 96 7.89 -22.26 10.51
N GLN A 97 7.00 -21.76 9.64
CA GLN A 97 6.56 -20.35 9.70
C GLN A 97 5.85 -20.03 11.01
N ARG A 98 5.00 -20.94 11.51
CA ARG A 98 4.27 -20.73 12.77
C ARG A 98 5.13 -20.89 14.01
N LEU A 99 6.24 -21.61 13.88
CA LEU A 99 7.25 -21.78 14.92
C LEU A 99 8.37 -20.73 14.84
N ASP A 100 8.25 -19.72 13.98
CA ASP A 100 9.26 -18.66 13.76
C ASP A 100 10.65 -19.16 13.33
N HIS A 101 10.69 -20.32 12.65
CA HIS A 101 11.91 -20.94 12.12
C HIS A 101 11.94 -20.90 10.59
N LEU A 102 11.85 -19.70 10.01
CA LEU A 102 11.78 -19.48 8.56
C LEU A 102 13.01 -20.01 7.81
N ASP A 103 14.17 -20.05 8.46
CA ASP A 103 15.43 -20.62 7.96
C ASP A 103 15.30 -22.11 7.60
N MET A 104 14.61 -22.88 8.44
CA MET A 104 14.40 -24.31 8.24
C MET A 104 13.56 -24.57 6.99
N ALA A 105 12.47 -23.82 6.79
CA ALA A 105 11.64 -23.93 5.58
C ALA A 105 12.45 -23.65 4.31
N THR A 106 13.24 -22.59 4.32
CA THR A 106 14.11 -22.23 3.17
C THR A 106 15.11 -23.34 2.87
N SER A 107 15.74 -23.92 3.89
CA SER A 107 16.70 -25.02 3.68
C SER A 107 16.06 -26.28 3.06
N CYS A 108 14.78 -26.55 3.33
CA CYS A 108 14.05 -27.65 2.69
C CYS A 108 13.88 -27.40 1.18
N TYR A 109 13.49 -26.18 0.79
CA TYR A 109 13.35 -25.81 -0.62
C TYR A 109 14.70 -25.67 -1.34
N GLU A 110 15.75 -25.17 -0.68
CA GLU A 110 17.11 -25.10 -1.26
C GLU A 110 17.63 -26.50 -1.59
N TYR A 111 17.41 -27.47 -0.71
CA TYR A 111 17.74 -28.88 -0.98
C TYR A 111 16.94 -29.44 -2.15
N ALA A 112 15.62 -29.18 -2.18
CA ALA A 112 14.75 -29.65 -3.25
C ALA A 112 15.14 -29.07 -4.61
N TYR A 113 15.45 -27.78 -4.65
CA TYR A 113 15.95 -27.09 -5.81
C TYR A 113 17.31 -27.63 -6.27
N ALA A 114 18.22 -27.95 -5.35
CA ALA A 114 19.52 -28.54 -5.71
C ALA A 114 19.39 -29.90 -6.40
N LYS A 115 18.37 -30.70 -6.04
CA LYS A 115 18.06 -31.99 -6.68
C LYS A 115 17.33 -31.82 -8.02
N PHE A 116 16.41 -30.87 -8.12
CA PHE A 116 15.58 -30.64 -9.32
C PHE A 116 15.63 -29.17 -9.78
N PRO A 117 16.77 -28.71 -10.33
CA PRO A 117 17.04 -27.29 -10.54
C PRO A 117 16.23 -26.61 -11.65
N ASN A 118 15.40 -27.35 -12.39
CA ASN A 118 14.53 -26.83 -13.47
C ASN A 118 13.03 -26.97 -13.16
N ASN A 119 12.65 -27.45 -11.97
CA ASN A 119 11.25 -27.58 -11.59
C ASN A 119 10.71 -26.22 -11.12
N LEU A 120 9.80 -25.63 -11.90
CA LEU A 120 9.23 -24.31 -11.63
C LEU A 120 8.45 -24.25 -10.30
N ASP A 121 7.73 -25.30 -9.91
CA ASP A 121 6.95 -25.32 -8.67
C ASP A 121 7.88 -25.19 -7.44
N LEU A 122 9.00 -25.92 -7.46
CA LEU A 122 10.03 -25.82 -6.41
C LEU A 122 10.70 -24.44 -6.39
N MET A 123 10.96 -23.86 -7.56
CA MET A 123 11.53 -22.50 -7.62
C MET A 123 10.56 -21.45 -7.08
N MET A 124 9.27 -21.56 -7.37
CA MET A 124 8.24 -20.67 -6.82
C MET A 124 8.16 -20.80 -5.30
N GLY A 125 8.17 -22.03 -4.77
CA GLY A 125 8.23 -22.27 -3.32
C GLY A 125 9.49 -21.68 -2.68
N LEU A 126 10.65 -21.84 -3.31
CA LEU A 126 11.91 -21.28 -2.84
C LEU A 126 11.92 -19.74 -2.88
N PHE A 127 11.41 -19.13 -3.96
CA PHE A 127 11.24 -17.68 -4.06
C PHE A 127 10.37 -17.15 -2.91
N ASN A 128 9.25 -17.81 -2.63
CA ASN A 128 8.34 -17.45 -1.54
C ASN A 128 9.01 -17.56 -0.14
N CYS A 129 9.93 -18.51 0.03
CA CYS A 129 10.78 -18.61 1.22
C CYS A 129 11.75 -17.41 1.33
N TYR A 130 12.41 -17.03 0.24
CA TYR A 130 13.29 -15.86 0.21
C TYR A 130 12.54 -14.54 0.40
N VAL A 131 11.29 -14.44 -0.06
CA VAL A 131 10.40 -13.30 0.20
C VAL A 131 10.17 -13.12 1.70
N ARG A 132 9.78 -14.19 2.41
CA ARG A 132 9.52 -14.15 3.86
C ARG A 132 10.76 -13.82 4.70
N GLN A 133 11.95 -14.14 4.19
CA GLN A 133 13.22 -13.82 4.86
C GLN A 133 13.82 -12.47 4.42
N TYR A 134 13.13 -11.71 3.57
CA TYR A 134 13.65 -10.45 3.02
C TYR A 134 15.01 -10.62 2.29
N SER A 135 15.28 -11.80 1.73
CA SER A 135 16.53 -12.12 1.03
C SER A 135 16.46 -11.68 -0.43
N PHE A 136 16.44 -10.38 -0.69
CA PHE A 136 16.11 -9.82 -2.00
C PHE A 136 17.10 -10.20 -3.12
N VAL A 137 18.39 -10.35 -2.81
CA VAL A 137 19.39 -10.83 -3.78
C VAL A 137 19.04 -12.25 -4.23
N LYS A 138 18.69 -13.14 -3.29
CA LYS A 138 18.31 -14.51 -3.61
C LYS A 138 16.97 -14.57 -4.36
N GLN A 139 16.02 -13.71 -4.01
CA GLN A 139 14.74 -13.55 -4.74
C GLN A 139 15.00 -13.17 -6.20
N GLN A 140 15.82 -12.15 -6.46
CA GLN A 140 16.19 -11.73 -7.82
C GLN A 140 16.84 -12.88 -8.59
N GLN A 141 17.81 -13.59 -7.99
CA GLN A 141 18.54 -14.67 -8.66
C GLN A 141 17.61 -15.80 -9.09
N ILE A 142 16.72 -16.27 -8.21
CA ILE A 142 15.80 -17.35 -8.54
C ILE A 142 14.72 -16.90 -9.54
N ALA A 143 14.23 -15.66 -9.44
CA ALA A 143 13.26 -15.11 -10.38
C ALA A 143 13.82 -14.98 -11.80
N ILE A 144 15.07 -14.50 -11.95
CA ILE A 144 15.76 -14.46 -13.24
C ILE A 144 15.92 -15.87 -13.83
N LYS A 145 16.20 -16.89 -13.00
CA LYS A 145 16.29 -18.27 -13.47
C LYS A 145 14.93 -18.81 -13.94
N MET A 146 13.86 -18.58 -13.19
CA MET A 146 12.50 -18.93 -13.61
C MET A 146 12.13 -18.25 -14.93
N TYR A 147 12.43 -16.96 -15.07
CA TYR A 147 12.19 -16.22 -16.30
C TYR A 147 12.98 -16.76 -17.49
N LYS A 148 14.23 -17.20 -17.30
CA LYS A 148 15.02 -17.84 -18.37
C LYS A 148 14.44 -19.18 -18.84
N ILE A 149 13.73 -19.90 -17.98
CA ILE A 149 13.13 -21.21 -18.29
C ILE A 149 11.76 -21.04 -18.97
N ALA A 150 10.89 -20.21 -18.41
CA ALA A 150 9.50 -20.11 -18.84
C ALA A 150 9.24 -18.93 -19.79
N ALA A 151 10.11 -17.90 -19.80
CA ALA A 151 9.91 -16.62 -20.50
C ALA A 151 8.59 -15.89 -20.16
N GLU A 152 7.93 -16.25 -19.07
CA GLU A 152 6.66 -15.65 -18.65
C GLU A 152 6.87 -14.28 -17.98
N GLU A 153 6.00 -13.33 -18.31
CA GLU A 153 6.04 -11.94 -17.82
C GLU A 153 6.04 -11.86 -16.28
N ARG A 154 5.27 -12.71 -15.59
CA ARG A 154 5.22 -12.72 -14.11
C ARG A 154 6.58 -12.92 -13.45
N PHE A 155 7.44 -13.79 -13.99
CA PHE A 155 8.74 -14.08 -13.38
C PHE A 155 9.74 -12.96 -13.66
N LEU A 156 9.59 -12.27 -14.79
CA LEU A 156 10.31 -11.03 -15.06
C LEU A 156 9.93 -9.96 -14.05
N LEU A 157 8.64 -9.76 -13.81
CA LEU A 157 8.17 -8.79 -12.81
C LEU A 157 8.67 -9.12 -11.41
N TRP A 158 8.65 -10.39 -11.00
CA TRP A 158 9.24 -10.80 -9.72
C TRP A 158 10.72 -10.43 -9.63
N ALA A 159 11.50 -10.63 -10.69
CA ALA A 159 12.91 -10.24 -10.72
C ALA A 159 13.10 -8.71 -10.62
N VAL A 160 12.31 -7.93 -11.37
CA VAL A 160 12.36 -6.46 -11.36
C VAL A 160 11.95 -5.92 -9.99
N CYS A 161 10.84 -6.39 -9.41
CA CYS A 161 10.40 -5.98 -8.08
C CYS A 161 11.42 -6.32 -7.00
N SER A 162 12.06 -7.51 -7.06
CA SER A 162 13.15 -7.86 -6.14
C SER A 162 14.39 -6.99 -6.31
N ILE A 163 14.67 -6.47 -7.51
CA ILE A 163 15.73 -5.48 -7.72
C ILE A 163 15.37 -4.15 -7.06
N GLN A 164 14.16 -3.64 -7.31
CA GLN A 164 13.74 -2.36 -6.74
C GLN A 164 13.67 -2.43 -5.20
N LEU A 165 13.32 -3.58 -4.62
CA LEU A 165 13.38 -3.81 -3.16
C LEU A 165 14.82 -3.82 -2.60
N GLN A 166 15.80 -4.34 -3.36
CA GLN A 166 17.21 -4.28 -2.94
C GLN A 166 17.68 -2.84 -2.82
N GLU A 167 17.32 -2.02 -3.80
CA GLU A 167 17.63 -0.60 -3.81
C GLU A 167 16.96 0.10 -2.64
N ALA A 168 15.65 -0.10 -2.47
CA ALA A 168 14.89 0.59 -1.44
C ALA A 168 15.40 0.32 -0.01
N LEU A 169 15.74 -0.93 0.29
CA LEU A 169 16.19 -1.34 1.63
C LEU A 169 17.72 -1.33 1.81
N GLY A 170 18.48 -1.22 0.71
CA GLY A 170 19.91 -0.88 0.78
C GLY A 170 20.14 0.48 1.43
N HIS A 171 19.23 1.43 1.18
CA HIS A 171 19.22 2.76 1.78
C HIS A 171 18.74 2.79 3.24
N ALA A 172 17.77 1.95 3.60
CA ALA A 172 17.19 1.89 4.94
C ALA A 172 18.11 1.25 6.00
N ARG A 173 19.27 0.69 5.62
CA ARG A 173 20.26 0.15 6.58
C ARG A 173 20.97 1.21 7.44
N TYR A 174 20.53 2.46 7.37
CA TYR A 174 20.86 3.49 8.36
C TYR A 174 19.79 3.68 9.45
N SER A 175 18.69 2.92 9.46
CA SER A 175 17.74 2.91 10.59
C SER A 175 17.04 1.55 10.75
N GLU A 176 17.59 0.69 11.62
CA GLU A 176 16.96 -0.59 12.05
C GLU A 176 15.57 -0.40 12.70
N GLU A 177 15.19 0.83 13.06
CA GLU A 177 13.94 1.15 13.77
C GLU A 177 12.71 1.28 12.85
N ALA A 178 12.88 1.46 11.53
CA ALA A 178 11.76 1.72 10.62
C ALA A 178 10.84 0.51 10.36
N LEU A 179 11.34 -0.72 10.59
CA LEU A 179 10.58 -1.96 10.32
C LEU A 179 9.72 -2.42 11.51
N GLN A 180 9.96 -1.92 12.72
CA GLN A 180 9.17 -2.30 13.91
C GLN A 180 7.93 -1.42 14.11
N GLY A 181 7.83 -0.27 13.44
CA GLY A 181 6.70 0.68 13.56
C GLY A 181 5.51 0.40 12.64
N LEU A 182 5.59 -0.55 11.71
CA LEU A 182 4.48 -0.93 10.83
C LEU A 182 3.52 -1.87 11.58
N SER A 183 2.76 -1.31 12.53
CA SER A 183 1.66 -2.03 13.17
C SER A 183 0.54 -2.33 12.14
N PRO A 184 0.00 -3.56 12.07
CA PRO A 184 -0.93 -4.01 11.02
C PRO A 184 -2.38 -3.53 11.20
N PHE A 185 -2.61 -2.51 12.01
CA PHE A 185 -3.95 -2.01 12.34
C PHE A 185 -3.98 -0.50 12.27
N SER A 186 -4.14 0.07 11.07
CA SER A 186 -4.87 1.33 10.85
C SER A 186 -4.87 1.68 9.36
N ILE A 187 -6.09 1.91 8.83
CA ILE A 187 -6.45 2.63 7.59
C ILE A 187 -6.99 1.73 6.45
N PRO A 188 -8.12 2.09 5.80
CA PRO A 188 -9.08 1.13 5.28
C PRO A 188 -8.93 0.84 3.78
N THR A 189 -9.22 -0.43 3.44
CA THR A 189 -9.55 -0.96 2.12
C THR A 189 -10.76 -0.27 1.48
N PRO A 190 -10.67 0.17 0.21
CA PRO A 190 -11.78 -0.12 -0.70
C PRO A 190 -11.45 -0.47 -2.18
N LEU A 191 -10.19 -0.52 -2.64
CA LEU A 191 -9.91 -0.70 -4.09
C LEU A 191 -9.20 -1.99 -4.53
N LEU A 192 -8.96 -2.96 -3.64
CA LEU A 192 -8.22 -4.19 -3.99
C LEU A 192 -8.97 -5.49 -3.71
N ILE A 193 -10.31 -5.49 -3.85
CA ILE A 193 -11.11 -6.73 -3.67
C ILE A 193 -11.22 -7.58 -4.95
N SER A 194 -10.73 -7.15 -6.13
CA SER A 194 -10.97 -7.93 -7.36
C SER A 194 -9.83 -8.85 -7.85
N CYS A 195 -8.60 -8.78 -7.31
CA CYS A 195 -7.47 -9.53 -7.87
C CYS A 195 -7.10 -10.77 -7.06
N SER A 196 -7.97 -11.78 -7.10
CA SER A 196 -7.81 -13.07 -6.41
C SER A 196 -6.91 -14.07 -7.16
N HIS A 197 -6.07 -13.63 -8.09
CA HIS A 197 -5.28 -14.53 -8.93
C HIS A 197 -3.84 -14.69 -8.42
N PRO A 198 -3.34 -15.94 -8.19
CA PRO A 198 -1.97 -16.23 -7.71
C PRO A 198 -0.84 -15.69 -8.58
N SER A 199 -1.17 -15.17 -9.77
CA SER A 199 -0.27 -14.61 -10.77
C SER A 199 0.01 -13.12 -10.60
N SER A 200 -0.79 -12.40 -9.81
CA SER A 200 -0.72 -10.92 -9.73
C SER A 200 0.34 -10.45 -8.73
N ILE A 201 0.98 -9.32 -9.02
CA ILE A 201 1.81 -8.56 -8.06
C ILE A 201 1.04 -8.27 -6.76
N ALA A 202 -0.29 -8.16 -6.81
CA ALA A 202 -1.13 -8.03 -5.62
C ALA A 202 -1.05 -9.24 -4.68
N PHE A 203 -0.92 -10.47 -5.21
CA PHE A 203 -0.68 -11.67 -4.41
C PHE A 203 0.72 -11.65 -3.79
N TRP A 204 1.71 -11.17 -4.54
CA TRP A 204 3.08 -10.99 -4.05
C TRP A 204 3.16 -9.95 -2.91
N LEU A 205 2.48 -8.81 -3.07
CA LEU A 205 2.34 -7.75 -2.06
C LEU A 205 1.63 -8.24 -0.79
N TRP A 206 0.55 -9.00 -0.96
CA TRP A 206 -0.15 -9.65 0.14
C TRP A 206 0.76 -10.67 0.88
N THR A 207 1.56 -11.46 0.16
CA THR A 207 2.53 -12.37 0.78
C THR A 207 3.68 -11.67 1.50
N CYS A 208 4.02 -10.43 1.12
CA CYS A 208 5.00 -9.59 1.80
C CYS A 208 4.42 -8.83 3.01
N HIS A 209 3.11 -8.90 3.29
CA HIS A 209 2.43 -8.01 4.26
C HIS A 209 2.66 -6.51 3.97
N VAL A 210 2.85 -6.16 2.69
CA VAL A 210 3.00 -4.77 2.25
C VAL A 210 1.83 -4.48 1.33
N ASP A 211 0.87 -3.64 1.77
CA ASP A 211 -0.24 -3.23 0.89
C ASP A 211 0.32 -2.57 -0.38
N CYS A 212 -0.39 -2.68 -1.51
CA CYS A 212 0.04 -2.10 -2.79
C CYS A 212 0.29 -0.59 -2.71
N HIS A 213 -0.51 0.12 -1.93
CA HIS A 213 -0.30 1.54 -1.63
C HIS A 213 0.97 1.78 -0.80
N THR A 214 1.26 0.90 0.17
CA THR A 214 2.49 0.92 0.96
C THR A 214 3.70 0.57 0.11
N TRP A 215 3.56 -0.28 -0.90
CA TRP A 215 4.65 -0.61 -1.84
C TRP A 215 4.95 0.50 -2.83
N LEU A 216 3.92 1.12 -3.44
CA LEU A 216 4.09 2.34 -4.22
C LEU A 216 4.67 3.48 -3.36
N SER A 217 4.21 3.61 -2.10
CA SER A 217 4.74 4.63 -1.17
C SER A 217 6.16 4.33 -0.71
N VAL A 218 6.53 3.05 -0.51
CA VAL A 218 7.88 2.61 -0.13
C VAL A 218 8.86 2.74 -1.31
N MET A 219 8.41 2.53 -2.55
CA MET A 219 9.25 2.78 -3.74
C MET A 219 9.47 4.26 -4.06
N VAL A 220 8.54 5.12 -3.64
CA VAL A 220 8.67 6.59 -3.75
C VAL A 220 9.74 7.16 -2.80
N LEU A 221 10.17 6.40 -1.78
CA LEU A 221 11.06 6.88 -0.72
C LEU A 221 12.56 6.79 -1.01
N CYS A 222 12.99 6.24 -2.15
CA CYS A 222 14.39 5.86 -2.33
C CYS A 222 15.05 6.58 -3.50
N SER A 223 15.93 7.54 -3.17
CA SER A 223 16.83 8.20 -4.11
C SER A 223 18.26 7.64 -4.01
N ASN A 224 18.76 7.22 -5.18
CA ASN A 224 20.15 7.34 -5.64
C ASN A 224 21.25 6.34 -5.19
N GLY A 225 20.95 5.08 -4.87
CA GLY A 225 21.95 4.12 -4.36
C GLY A 225 22.46 3.01 -5.28
N GLY A 226 21.79 2.71 -6.39
CA GLY A 226 22.19 1.57 -7.22
C GLY A 226 21.66 1.64 -8.65
N GLU A 227 22.07 2.70 -9.33
CA GLU A 227 21.86 2.91 -10.77
C GLU A 227 22.11 1.63 -11.60
N LYS A 228 23.13 0.84 -11.24
CA LYS A 228 23.48 -0.39 -11.96
C LYS A 228 22.39 -1.47 -11.93
N LEU A 229 21.71 -1.67 -10.79
CA LEU A 229 20.66 -2.67 -10.69
C LEU A 229 19.38 -2.19 -11.37
N LEU A 230 19.04 -0.90 -11.25
CA LEU A 230 17.90 -0.32 -11.97
C LEU A 230 18.09 -0.40 -13.49
N LEU A 231 19.30 -0.12 -13.99
CA LEU A 231 19.65 -0.30 -15.41
C LEU A 231 19.54 -1.76 -15.87
N LEU A 232 19.91 -2.73 -15.02
CA LEU A 232 19.72 -4.15 -15.31
C LEU A 232 18.22 -4.48 -15.43
N ALA A 233 17.40 -4.03 -14.48
CA ALA A 233 15.96 -4.24 -14.51
C ALA A 233 15.32 -3.65 -15.78
N GLU A 234 15.73 -2.44 -16.17
CA GLU A 234 15.24 -1.78 -17.38
C GLU A 234 15.65 -2.55 -18.63
N GLY A 235 16.90 -3.03 -18.68
CA GLY A 235 17.39 -3.87 -19.76
C GLY A 235 16.59 -5.18 -19.91
N LEU A 236 16.21 -5.81 -18.79
CA LEU A 236 15.38 -7.02 -18.80
C LEU A 236 13.97 -6.73 -19.37
N LEU A 237 13.34 -5.63 -18.97
CA LEU A 237 12.03 -5.20 -19.47
C LEU A 237 12.10 -4.84 -20.96
N LYS A 238 13.06 -4.03 -21.38
CA LYS A 238 13.27 -3.66 -22.80
C LYS A 238 13.46 -4.90 -23.67
N LYS A 239 14.24 -5.88 -23.21
CA LYS A 239 14.43 -7.16 -23.91
C LYS A 239 13.13 -7.96 -24.02
N HIS A 240 12.33 -8.01 -22.95
CA HIS A 240 11.04 -8.70 -22.96
C HIS A 240 10.07 -8.02 -23.92
N ILE A 241 9.93 -6.70 -23.85
CA ILE A 241 9.09 -5.89 -24.74
C ILE A 241 9.42 -6.14 -26.20
N ALA A 242 10.70 -6.20 -26.55
CA ALA A 242 11.14 -6.45 -27.92
C ALA A 242 10.76 -7.84 -28.45
N SER A 243 10.57 -8.82 -27.54
CA SER A 243 10.34 -10.23 -27.91
C SER A 243 8.86 -10.64 -27.74
N HIS A 244 8.18 -10.16 -26.70
CA HIS A 244 6.87 -10.64 -26.25
C HIS A 244 5.85 -9.50 -26.04
N SER A 245 6.23 -8.22 -26.17
CA SER A 245 5.41 -7.06 -25.75
C SER A 245 5.14 -7.03 -24.23
N LEU A 246 4.29 -6.11 -23.76
CA LEU A 246 3.68 -6.14 -22.42
C LEU A 246 2.18 -6.37 -22.55
N HIS A 247 1.62 -7.14 -21.64
CA HIS A 247 0.20 -7.51 -21.66
C HIS A 247 -0.54 -7.12 -20.38
N GLU A 248 0.13 -7.19 -19.22
CA GLU A 248 -0.52 -6.90 -17.95
C GLU A 248 -0.35 -5.42 -17.55
N PRO A 249 -1.40 -4.76 -17.03
CA PRO A 249 -1.32 -3.37 -16.56
C PRO A 249 -0.33 -3.20 -15.41
N GLU A 250 -0.17 -4.23 -14.57
CA GLU A 250 0.84 -4.24 -13.51
C GLU A 250 2.26 -4.16 -14.07
N ALA A 251 2.53 -4.81 -15.20
CA ALA A 251 3.84 -4.77 -15.84
C ALA A 251 4.20 -3.35 -16.31
N LEU A 252 3.22 -2.65 -16.86
CA LEU A 252 3.33 -1.24 -17.24
C LEU A 252 3.61 -0.36 -16.02
N ILE A 253 2.86 -0.53 -14.93
CA ILE A 253 3.04 0.26 -13.70
C ILE A 253 4.44 0.04 -13.10
N VAL A 254 4.91 -1.21 -13.06
CA VAL A 254 6.27 -1.53 -12.60
C VAL A 254 7.32 -0.86 -13.47
N TYR A 255 7.14 -0.88 -14.80
CA TYR A 255 8.11 -0.24 -15.68
C TYR A 255 8.12 1.29 -15.53
N VAL A 256 6.96 1.92 -15.39
CA VAL A 256 6.87 3.36 -15.11
C VAL A 256 7.55 3.70 -13.79
N SER A 257 7.29 2.94 -12.73
CA SER A 257 7.93 3.11 -11.42
C SER A 257 9.46 2.97 -11.51
N LEU A 258 9.95 2.03 -12.31
CA LEU A 258 11.39 1.84 -12.52
C LEU A 258 12.03 3.02 -13.25
N LEU A 259 11.35 3.59 -14.25
CA LEU A 259 11.84 4.78 -14.96
C LEU A 259 11.80 6.02 -14.06
N GLU A 260 10.77 6.14 -13.24
CA GLU A 260 10.63 7.20 -12.25
C GLU A 260 11.75 7.17 -11.21
N GLN A 261 12.13 5.99 -10.70
CA GLN A 261 13.29 5.81 -9.81
C GLN A 261 14.63 6.21 -10.45
N GLN A 262 14.72 6.15 -11.77
CA GLN A 262 15.88 6.61 -12.54
C GLN A 262 15.76 8.07 -12.99
N SER A 263 14.71 8.78 -12.56
CA SER A 263 14.38 10.13 -13.01
C SER A 263 14.20 10.27 -14.53
N LYS A 264 13.88 9.17 -15.23
CA LYS A 264 13.58 9.12 -16.67
C LYS A 264 12.10 9.41 -16.93
N TYR A 265 11.63 10.58 -16.50
CA TYR A 265 10.22 10.95 -16.56
C TYR A 265 9.69 11.06 -18.00
N GLY A 266 10.51 11.56 -18.93
CA GLY A 266 10.18 11.65 -20.35
C GLY A 266 9.89 10.27 -20.97
N ASP A 267 10.80 9.31 -20.78
CA ASP A 267 10.62 7.93 -21.25
C ASP A 267 9.35 7.29 -20.67
N ALA A 268 9.05 7.55 -19.38
CA ALA A 268 7.85 7.03 -18.73
C ALA A 268 6.56 7.63 -19.32
N LEU A 269 6.58 8.94 -19.66
CA LEU A 269 5.46 9.63 -20.30
C LEU A 269 5.24 9.14 -21.74
N GLU A 270 6.30 8.95 -22.52
CA GLU A 270 6.21 8.36 -23.86
C GLU A 270 5.58 6.96 -23.82
N LEU A 271 5.92 6.19 -22.78
CA LEU A 271 5.41 4.85 -22.62
C LEU A 271 3.90 4.83 -22.31
N LEU A 272 3.43 5.76 -21.48
CA LEU A 272 2.01 5.92 -21.14
C LEU A 272 1.17 6.57 -22.23
N THR A 273 1.75 7.47 -23.03
CA THR A 273 1.08 8.11 -24.16
C THR A 273 1.08 7.24 -25.42
N GLY A 274 2.04 6.33 -25.52
CA GLY A 274 2.20 5.40 -26.63
C GLY A 274 1.33 4.15 -26.54
N LYS A 275 1.82 3.08 -27.17
CA LYS A 275 1.08 1.82 -27.40
C LYS A 275 0.65 1.07 -26.14
N PHE A 276 1.27 1.33 -25.00
CA PHE A 276 0.96 0.64 -23.75
C PHE A 276 -0.04 1.41 -22.89
N GLY A 277 -0.32 2.69 -23.18
CA GLY A 277 -1.28 3.49 -22.42
C GLY A 277 -2.64 2.82 -22.26
N SER A 278 -3.11 2.14 -23.32
CA SER A 278 -4.38 1.41 -23.32
C SER A 278 -4.47 0.27 -22.31
N LEU A 279 -3.35 -0.22 -21.76
CA LEU A 279 -3.36 -1.22 -20.69
C LEU A 279 -3.95 -0.66 -19.40
N ILE A 280 -3.76 0.64 -19.13
CA ILE A 280 -4.44 1.30 -18.01
C ILE A 280 -5.91 1.52 -18.42
N MET A 281 -6.80 0.70 -17.86
CA MET A 281 -8.21 0.64 -18.24
C MET A 281 -8.93 1.97 -17.98
N THR A 282 -8.67 2.61 -16.85
CA THR A 282 -9.31 3.88 -16.48
C THR A 282 -8.52 5.07 -17.03
N GLU A 283 -9.16 5.91 -17.84
CA GLU A 283 -8.53 7.14 -18.34
C GLU A 283 -8.05 8.04 -17.19
N VAL A 284 -8.86 8.16 -16.14
CA VAL A 284 -8.54 8.95 -14.94
C VAL A 284 -7.23 8.50 -14.30
N ASP A 285 -7.01 7.19 -14.13
CA ASP A 285 -5.79 6.66 -13.50
C ASP A 285 -4.56 6.88 -14.38
N ARG A 286 -4.72 6.78 -15.71
CA ARG A 286 -3.66 7.10 -16.68
C ARG A 286 -3.26 8.57 -16.60
N LEU A 287 -4.25 9.47 -16.58
CA LEU A 287 -4.04 10.91 -16.47
C LEU A 287 -3.38 11.28 -15.13
N ARG A 288 -3.79 10.68 -14.00
CA ARG A 288 -3.14 10.89 -12.70
C ARG A 288 -1.65 10.54 -12.74
N LEU A 289 -1.31 9.41 -13.37
CA LEU A 289 0.08 8.98 -13.51
C LEU A 289 0.88 9.92 -14.42
N GLN A 290 0.29 10.39 -15.53
CA GLN A 290 0.92 11.40 -16.39
C GLN A 290 1.16 12.73 -15.66
N GLY A 291 0.16 13.25 -14.95
CA GLY A 291 0.27 14.48 -14.18
C GLY A 291 1.37 14.38 -13.12
N ARG A 292 1.45 13.25 -12.40
CA ARG A 292 2.53 13.00 -11.42
C ARG A 292 3.92 12.99 -12.06
N LEU A 293 4.08 12.32 -13.20
CA LEU A 293 5.37 12.25 -13.90
C LEU A 293 5.81 13.62 -14.43
N LEU A 294 4.87 14.43 -14.95
CA LEU A 294 5.14 15.80 -15.38
C LEU A 294 5.56 16.68 -14.19
N ALA A 295 4.84 16.59 -13.07
CA ALA A 295 5.17 17.35 -11.86
C ALA A 295 6.58 16.99 -11.35
N ARG A 296 6.92 15.69 -11.29
CA ARG A 296 8.27 15.23 -10.90
C ARG A 296 9.37 15.57 -11.91
N GLY A 297 8.99 15.72 -13.18
CA GLY A 297 9.87 16.26 -14.22
C GLY A 297 10.06 17.78 -14.16
N GLY A 298 9.38 18.47 -13.25
CA GLY A 298 9.43 19.93 -13.08
C GLY A 298 8.52 20.71 -14.04
N ASP A 299 7.72 20.04 -14.88
CA ASP A 299 6.74 20.69 -15.75
C ASP A 299 5.39 20.83 -15.01
N TYR A 300 5.39 21.73 -14.02
CA TYR A 300 4.21 21.98 -13.19
C TYR A 300 3.03 22.56 -13.99
N ALA A 301 3.28 23.29 -15.07
CA ALA A 301 2.24 23.86 -15.91
C ALA A 301 1.49 22.78 -16.69
N ALA A 302 2.20 21.86 -17.33
CA ALA A 302 1.58 20.72 -18.01
C ALA A 302 0.90 19.78 -17.00
N ALA A 303 1.53 19.54 -15.84
CA ALA A 303 0.95 18.72 -14.77
C ALA A 303 -0.37 19.30 -14.26
N ALA A 304 -0.44 20.62 -14.00
CA ALA A 304 -1.66 21.29 -13.57
C ALA A 304 -2.78 21.17 -14.61
N SER A 305 -2.47 21.26 -15.91
CA SER A 305 -3.46 21.06 -16.97
C SER A 305 -4.03 19.63 -16.98
N ILE A 306 -3.18 18.63 -16.77
CA ILE A 306 -3.61 17.22 -16.67
C ILE A 306 -4.46 17.00 -15.42
N PHE A 307 -4.04 17.51 -14.25
CA PHE A 307 -4.81 17.37 -13.03
C PHE A 307 -6.14 18.12 -13.08
N GLN A 308 -6.21 19.26 -13.77
CA GLN A 308 -7.48 19.92 -14.05
C GLN A 308 -8.41 18.99 -14.86
N LYS A 309 -7.91 18.35 -15.92
CA LYS A 309 -8.69 17.38 -16.70
C LYS A 309 -9.18 16.20 -15.84
N VAL A 310 -8.34 15.71 -14.92
CA VAL A 310 -8.73 14.67 -13.96
C VAL A 310 -9.89 15.14 -13.07
N LEU A 311 -9.81 16.35 -12.53
CA LEU A 311 -10.86 16.91 -11.66
C LEU A 311 -12.18 17.18 -12.41
N GLU A 312 -12.12 17.50 -13.70
CA GLU A 312 -13.31 17.62 -14.55
C GLU A 312 -13.98 16.26 -14.80
N LEU A 313 -13.21 15.17 -14.86
CA LEU A 313 -13.74 13.80 -14.97
C LEU A 313 -14.16 13.19 -13.61
N SER A 314 -13.46 13.57 -12.54
CA SER A 314 -13.63 13.04 -11.18
C SER A 314 -13.55 14.18 -10.15
N PRO A 315 -14.64 14.94 -9.95
CA PRO A 315 -14.62 16.16 -9.13
C PRO A 315 -14.50 15.89 -7.62
N ASP A 316 -14.70 14.64 -7.16
CA ASP A 316 -14.58 14.26 -5.76
C ASP A 316 -13.18 13.73 -5.37
N ASP A 317 -12.18 13.93 -6.23
CA ASP A 317 -10.79 13.50 -6.01
C ASP A 317 -9.98 14.55 -5.25
N TRP A 318 -9.93 14.39 -3.93
CA TRP A 318 -9.18 15.27 -3.02
C TRP A 318 -7.67 15.25 -3.27
N GLU A 319 -7.10 14.07 -3.52
CA GLU A 319 -5.64 13.93 -3.72
C GLU A 319 -5.21 14.64 -5.01
N CYS A 320 -5.98 14.48 -6.09
CA CYS A 320 -5.72 15.22 -7.32
C CYS A 320 -5.88 16.73 -7.16
N PHE A 321 -6.83 17.20 -6.33
CA PHE A 321 -6.95 18.63 -6.05
C PHE A 321 -5.69 19.17 -5.35
N LEU A 322 -5.15 18.44 -4.38
CA LEU A 322 -3.90 18.81 -3.72
C LEU A 322 -2.71 18.81 -4.67
N HIS A 323 -2.62 17.85 -5.59
CA HIS A 323 -1.57 17.84 -6.63
C HIS A 323 -1.71 18.99 -7.61
N TYR A 324 -2.94 19.29 -8.06
CA TYR A 324 -3.24 20.44 -8.91
C TYR A 324 -2.81 21.75 -8.24
N LEU A 325 -3.22 21.95 -6.99
CA LEU A 325 -2.88 23.16 -6.24
C LEU A 325 -1.38 23.25 -5.95
N GLY A 326 -0.73 22.13 -5.62
CA GLY A 326 0.73 22.04 -5.46
C GLY A 326 1.47 22.45 -6.74
N CYS A 327 1.05 21.94 -7.90
CA CYS A 327 1.64 22.34 -9.18
C CYS A 327 1.41 23.81 -9.51
N LEU A 328 0.21 24.34 -9.24
CA LEU A 328 -0.03 25.78 -9.41
C LEU A 328 0.87 26.61 -8.49
N LEU A 329 1.15 26.17 -7.27
CA LEU A 329 1.96 26.93 -6.33
C LEU A 329 3.45 26.60 -6.37
N GLU A 330 3.87 25.66 -7.23
CA GLU A 330 5.23 25.10 -7.24
C GLU A 330 5.66 24.64 -5.84
N ASP A 331 4.72 24.03 -5.11
CA ASP A 331 4.89 23.55 -3.76
C ASP A 331 5.01 22.02 -3.77
N ASP A 332 6.24 21.54 -3.58
CA ASP A 332 6.58 20.12 -3.60
C ASP A 332 6.14 19.36 -2.34
N SER A 333 5.61 20.03 -1.31
CA SER A 333 5.25 19.40 -0.03
C SER A 333 4.20 18.29 -0.13
N SER A 334 3.33 18.35 -1.14
CA SER A 334 2.36 17.27 -1.44
C SER A 334 2.88 16.23 -2.44
N LEU A 335 3.92 16.56 -3.22
CA LEU A 335 4.45 15.76 -4.33
C LEU A 335 5.64 14.87 -3.91
N CYS A 336 6.38 15.32 -2.88
CA CYS A 336 7.59 14.71 -2.35
C CYS A 336 7.39 14.30 -0.88
N LYS A 337 6.92 13.08 -0.63
CA LYS A 337 7.21 12.42 0.66
C LYS A 337 8.65 11.94 0.63
N GLY A 338 9.59 12.88 0.73
CA GLY A 338 11.02 12.63 0.76
C GLY A 338 11.67 13.67 1.64
N GLU A 339 11.80 13.34 2.93
CA GLU A 339 12.92 13.67 3.82
C GLU A 339 12.52 13.38 5.27
N ASN A 340 13.47 12.77 5.99
CA ASN A 340 13.41 12.35 7.37
C ASN A 340 12.77 13.40 8.28
N ASN A 341 11.88 12.96 9.17
CA ASN A 341 11.87 13.37 10.57
C ASN A 341 10.85 12.50 11.30
N ASP A 342 11.34 11.78 12.30
CA ASP A 342 10.59 11.07 13.33
C ASP A 342 9.68 12.05 14.06
N SER A 343 8.42 12.11 13.65
CA SER A 343 7.35 12.51 14.57
C SER A 343 6.05 11.88 14.10
N THR A 344 5.54 10.94 14.88
CA THR A 344 4.26 10.28 14.74
C THR A 344 3.11 11.26 15.04
N TYR A 345 2.95 12.34 14.26
CA TYR A 345 1.77 13.22 14.21
C TYR A 345 1.76 13.95 12.85
N PRO A 346 0.59 14.23 12.24
CA PRO A 346 0.50 14.86 10.93
C PRO A 346 0.75 16.38 10.99
N LEU A 347 1.91 16.80 11.52
CA LEU A 347 2.30 18.21 11.62
C LEU A 347 3.08 18.74 10.39
N LYS A 348 3.48 17.89 9.44
CA LYS A 348 4.27 18.30 8.26
C LYS A 348 3.51 19.13 7.20
N LEU A 349 2.19 19.31 7.31
CA LEU A 349 1.45 20.19 6.39
C LEU A 349 1.49 21.67 6.79
N MET A 350 2.00 22.02 7.98
CA MET A 350 1.95 23.40 8.51
C MET A 350 2.95 24.36 7.86
N ASP A 351 4.02 23.86 7.23
CA ASP A 351 5.14 24.69 6.74
C ASP A 351 5.18 24.84 5.21
N SER A 352 4.05 25.05 4.52
CA SER A 352 4.06 25.37 3.09
C SER A 352 4.45 26.85 2.87
N GLN A 353 5.73 27.21 3.07
CA GLN A 353 6.24 28.52 2.67
C GLN A 353 6.52 28.53 1.16
N VAL A 354 5.53 28.99 0.39
CA VAL A 354 5.68 29.31 -1.04
C VAL A 354 6.54 30.57 -1.16
N SER A 355 7.86 30.42 -1.03
CA SER A 355 8.80 31.55 -0.89
C SER A 355 9.29 32.15 -2.22
N HIS A 356 8.99 31.52 -3.36
CA HIS A 356 9.52 31.92 -4.67
C HIS A 356 8.55 32.67 -5.59
N LEU A 357 7.24 32.66 -5.31
CA LEU A 357 6.25 33.34 -6.15
C LEU A 357 6.04 34.79 -5.72
N THR A 358 5.93 35.69 -6.69
CA THR A 358 5.47 37.07 -6.44
C THR A 358 4.01 37.08 -5.97
N ASP A 359 3.63 38.02 -5.11
CA ASP A 359 2.24 38.23 -4.65
C ASP A 359 1.21 38.21 -5.79
N GLU A 360 1.52 38.87 -6.91
CA GLU A 360 0.63 38.94 -8.08
C GLU A 360 0.44 37.58 -8.75
N ALA A 361 1.52 36.85 -9.00
CA ALA A 361 1.48 35.51 -9.56
C ALA A 361 0.74 34.55 -8.62
N PHE A 362 1.02 34.59 -7.32
CA PHE A 362 0.32 33.78 -6.32
C PHE A 362 -1.19 34.04 -6.35
N GLY A 363 -1.60 35.30 -6.32
CA GLY A 363 -3.02 35.70 -6.39
C GLY A 363 -3.73 35.27 -7.68
N SER A 364 -3.05 35.40 -8.82
CA SER A 364 -3.56 34.96 -10.13
C SER A 364 -3.76 33.44 -10.17
N ARG A 365 -2.77 32.66 -9.71
CA ARG A 365 -2.84 31.19 -9.71
C ARG A 365 -3.92 30.66 -8.77
N LEU A 366 -4.11 31.27 -7.59
CA LEU A 366 -5.23 30.93 -6.71
C LEU A 366 -6.59 31.32 -7.27
N SER A 367 -6.66 32.41 -8.04
CA SER A 367 -7.89 32.81 -8.73
C SER A 367 -8.26 31.81 -9.83
N ASN A 368 -7.27 31.23 -10.53
CA ASN A 368 -7.48 30.12 -11.46
C ASN A 368 -8.03 28.88 -10.73
N ALA A 369 -7.47 28.53 -9.56
CA ALA A 369 -7.98 27.43 -8.73
C ALA A 369 -9.42 27.68 -8.29
N SER A 370 -9.75 28.89 -7.79
CA SER A 370 -11.13 29.26 -7.42
C SER A 370 -12.09 29.21 -8.62
N SER A 371 -11.63 29.58 -9.81
CA SER A 371 -12.44 29.50 -11.03
C SER A 371 -12.75 28.05 -11.41
N LEU A 372 -11.77 27.14 -11.29
CA LEU A 372 -11.99 25.71 -11.51
C LEU A 372 -12.99 25.16 -10.49
N VAL A 373 -12.81 25.42 -9.20
CA VAL A 373 -13.73 24.94 -8.15
C VAL A 373 -15.16 25.42 -8.42
N ARG A 374 -15.33 26.68 -8.81
CA ARG A 374 -16.66 27.23 -9.19
C ARG A 374 -17.25 26.51 -10.40
N LYS A 375 -16.45 26.21 -11.42
CA LYS A 375 -16.88 25.41 -12.59
C LYS A 375 -17.37 24.02 -12.14
N LEU A 376 -16.58 23.31 -11.34
CA LEU A 376 -16.93 21.98 -10.83
C LEU A 376 -18.22 22.01 -9.99
N LEU A 377 -18.43 23.06 -9.17
CA LEU A 377 -19.65 23.25 -8.40
C LEU A 377 -20.87 23.53 -9.28
N THR A 378 -20.73 24.27 -10.39
CA THR A 378 -21.85 24.53 -11.32
C THR A 378 -22.23 23.31 -12.15
N GLU A 379 -21.28 22.44 -12.46
CA GLU A 379 -21.48 21.23 -13.26
C GLU A 379 -21.93 20.04 -12.41
N ALA A 380 -21.67 20.06 -11.10
CA ALA A 380 -22.10 19.02 -10.17
C ALA A 380 -23.63 19.04 -9.98
N SER A 381 -24.32 18.06 -10.55
CA SER A 381 -25.79 17.93 -10.45
C SER A 381 -26.29 17.51 -9.06
N ASN A 382 -25.41 16.99 -8.19
CA ASN A 382 -25.78 16.30 -6.96
C ASN A 382 -25.12 16.90 -5.72
N ASP A 383 -25.88 16.91 -4.62
CA ASP A 383 -25.44 17.36 -3.30
C ASP A 383 -24.36 16.49 -2.61
N THR A 384 -23.83 15.51 -3.34
CA THR A 384 -22.95 14.46 -2.82
C THR A 384 -21.46 14.75 -3.01
N VAL A 385 -21.08 15.68 -3.89
CA VAL A 385 -19.67 15.95 -4.21
C VAL A 385 -19.05 16.90 -3.18
N ARG A 386 -18.11 16.39 -2.37
CA ARG A 386 -17.57 17.04 -1.17
C ARG A 386 -16.28 17.80 -1.45
N CYS A 387 -15.42 17.25 -2.30
CA CYS A 387 -14.10 17.80 -2.61
C CYS A 387 -14.14 19.27 -3.06
N PRO A 388 -15.03 19.75 -3.95
CA PRO A 388 -15.03 21.15 -4.37
C PRO A 388 -15.30 22.13 -3.22
N TYR A 389 -16.07 21.74 -2.20
CA TYR A 389 -16.27 22.58 -1.03
C TYR A 389 -15.05 22.58 -0.11
N LEU A 390 -14.40 21.43 0.06
CA LEU A 390 -13.15 21.30 0.82
C LEU A 390 -11.99 22.05 0.12
N ALA A 391 -11.97 22.04 -1.20
CA ALA A 391 -11.04 22.77 -2.05
C ALA A 391 -11.09 24.29 -1.81
N ASN A 392 -12.29 24.86 -1.61
CA ASN A 392 -12.41 26.27 -1.23
C ASN A 392 -11.76 26.57 0.12
N ILE A 393 -11.93 25.69 1.12
CA ILE A 393 -11.30 25.83 2.43
C ILE A 393 -9.77 25.80 2.28
N GLU A 394 -9.23 24.87 1.50
CA GLU A 394 -7.78 24.77 1.26
C GLU A 394 -7.22 25.97 0.49
N ILE A 395 -7.95 26.51 -0.49
CA ILE A 395 -7.53 27.74 -1.18
C ILE A 395 -7.43 28.91 -0.18
N GLU A 396 -8.43 29.10 0.69
CA GLU A 396 -8.38 30.17 1.70
C GLU A 396 -7.28 29.92 2.74
N ARG A 397 -7.03 28.66 3.11
CA ARG A 397 -5.88 28.28 3.94
C ARG A 397 -4.55 28.68 3.29
N ARG A 398 -4.34 28.38 2.00
CA ARG A 398 -3.12 28.79 1.28
C ARG A 398 -2.95 30.30 1.26
N LYS A 399 -4.03 31.07 1.05
CA LYS A 399 -3.98 32.54 1.12
C LYS A 399 -3.55 33.02 2.51
N LEU A 400 -4.10 32.42 3.57
CA LEU A 400 -3.80 32.80 4.95
C LEU A 400 -2.34 32.51 5.30
N LEU A 401 -1.82 31.34 4.95
CA LEU A 401 -0.42 30.96 5.18
C LEU A 401 0.57 31.85 4.40
N HIS A 402 0.17 32.36 3.24
CA HIS A 402 0.96 33.34 2.47
C HIS A 402 0.91 34.77 3.06
N GLY A 403 0.10 35.03 4.10
CA GLY A 403 0.02 36.34 4.76
C GLY A 403 -0.84 37.39 4.03
N LYS A 404 -1.56 37.00 2.97
CA LYS A 404 -2.52 37.86 2.24
C LYS A 404 -3.98 37.39 2.34
N GLY A 405 -4.19 36.29 3.07
CA GLY A 405 -5.51 35.72 3.28
C GLY A 405 -6.29 36.45 4.35
N ASP A 406 -7.60 36.26 4.29
CA ASP A 406 -8.55 36.79 5.25
C ASP A 406 -9.10 35.62 6.06
N ALA A 407 -8.81 35.60 7.36
CA ALA A 407 -9.27 34.55 8.24
C ALA A 407 -10.81 34.49 8.32
N ASP A 408 -11.51 35.61 8.11
CA ASP A 408 -12.98 35.61 8.04
C ASP A 408 -13.51 34.82 6.84
N LYS A 409 -12.79 34.84 5.71
CA LYS A 409 -13.15 34.03 4.52
C LYS A 409 -12.92 32.54 4.75
N LEU A 410 -11.86 32.18 5.48
CA LEU A 410 -11.64 30.78 5.87
C LEU A 410 -12.76 30.29 6.82
N VAL A 411 -13.14 31.12 7.81
CA VAL A 411 -14.28 30.83 8.69
C VAL A 411 -15.58 30.70 7.89
N GLU A 412 -15.83 31.60 6.94
CA GLU A 412 -17.01 31.54 6.06
C GLU A 412 -17.04 30.24 5.24
N ALA A 413 -15.91 29.85 4.62
CA ALA A 413 -15.81 28.61 3.87
C ALA A 413 -16.08 27.36 4.74
N LEU A 414 -15.58 27.35 5.98
CA LEU A 414 -15.83 26.28 6.95
C LEU A 414 -17.31 26.20 7.35
N VAL A 415 -17.98 27.34 7.54
CA VAL A 415 -19.41 27.40 7.85
C VAL A 415 -20.25 26.92 6.66
N GLN A 416 -19.90 27.31 5.44
CA GLN A 416 -20.57 26.81 4.22
C GLN A 416 -20.43 25.29 4.08
N TYR A 417 -19.24 24.76 4.35
CA TYR A 417 -19.00 23.32 4.38
C TYR A 417 -19.85 22.63 5.46
N PHE A 418 -19.98 23.23 6.65
CA PHE A 418 -20.81 22.70 7.73
C PHE A 418 -22.30 22.69 7.38
N PHE A 419 -22.79 23.73 6.72
CA PHE A 419 -24.20 23.79 6.30
C PHE A 419 -24.58 22.57 5.46
N ARG A 420 -23.68 22.12 4.57
CA ARG A 420 -23.90 20.96 3.71
C ARG A 420 -23.57 19.62 4.37
N TYR A 421 -22.44 19.55 5.09
CA TYR A 421 -21.83 18.29 5.54
C TYR A 421 -21.64 18.15 7.04
N GLY A 422 -22.04 19.14 7.83
CA GLY A 422 -21.87 19.15 9.28
C GLY A 422 -22.56 17.99 9.99
N HIS A 423 -23.56 17.36 9.37
CA HIS A 423 -24.21 16.17 9.89
C HIS A 423 -23.41 14.86 9.70
N LEU A 424 -22.35 14.87 8.89
CA LEU A 424 -21.53 13.70 8.59
C LEU A 424 -20.44 13.48 9.65
N ALA A 425 -20.21 12.22 10.00
CA ALA A 425 -19.25 11.84 11.04
C ALA A 425 -17.79 12.23 10.72
N CYS A 426 -17.46 12.35 9.43
CA CYS A 426 -16.14 12.74 8.93
C CYS A 426 -15.85 14.24 9.00
N PHE A 427 -16.86 15.11 9.22
CA PHE A 427 -16.66 16.56 9.17
C PHE A 427 -15.49 17.02 10.05
N ALA A 428 -15.46 16.56 11.30
CA ALA A 428 -14.43 17.00 12.25
C ALA A 428 -13.01 16.63 11.78
N SER A 429 -12.80 15.42 11.26
CA SER A 429 -11.49 15.02 10.72
C SER A 429 -11.15 15.75 9.42
N ASP A 430 -12.14 16.04 8.58
CA ASP A 430 -11.92 16.80 7.36
C ASP A 430 -11.41 18.21 7.68
N VAL A 431 -11.97 18.87 8.70
CA VAL A 431 -11.68 20.28 8.96
C VAL A 431 -10.59 20.55 10.01
N GLU A 432 -10.17 19.53 10.76
CA GLU A 432 -9.27 19.65 11.92
C GLU A 432 -8.02 20.49 11.62
N ILE A 433 -7.34 20.19 10.52
CA ILE A 433 -6.12 20.89 10.13
C ILE A 433 -6.34 22.38 9.85
N PHE A 434 -7.49 22.75 9.29
CA PHE A 434 -7.83 24.14 8.98
C PHE A 434 -8.21 24.90 10.24
N VAL A 435 -8.91 24.24 11.17
CA VAL A 435 -9.24 24.82 12.48
C VAL A 435 -7.97 25.13 13.26
N HIS A 436 -6.93 24.29 13.18
CA HIS A 436 -5.68 24.53 13.89
C HIS A 436 -4.95 25.82 13.47
N ILE A 437 -5.10 26.25 12.22
CA ILE A 437 -4.43 27.44 11.65
C ILE A 437 -5.09 28.74 12.12
N LEU A 438 -6.37 28.70 12.50
CA LEU A 438 -7.07 29.86 13.03
C LEU A 438 -6.51 30.26 14.40
N ASP A 439 -6.46 31.56 14.66
CA ASP A 439 -6.22 32.09 16.01
C ASP A 439 -7.40 31.78 16.95
N LEU A 440 -7.23 32.06 18.24
CA LEU A 440 -8.24 31.74 19.25
C LEU A 440 -9.55 32.51 19.03
N ASP A 441 -9.47 33.79 18.62
CA ASP A 441 -10.65 34.63 18.41
C ASP A 441 -11.50 34.10 17.25
N LYS A 442 -10.84 33.73 16.13
CA LYS A 442 -11.49 33.13 14.97
C LYS A 442 -12.00 31.72 15.24
N LYS A 443 -11.33 30.93 16.09
CA LYS A 443 -11.84 29.62 16.56
C LYS A 443 -13.14 29.77 17.34
N ILE A 444 -13.22 30.75 18.25
CA ILE A 444 -14.44 31.05 19.01
C ILE A 444 -15.55 31.52 18.07
N GLN A 445 -15.24 32.46 17.16
CA GLN A 445 -16.17 32.97 16.16
C GLN A 445 -16.73 31.84 15.28
N LEU A 446 -15.90 30.90 14.84
CA LEU A 446 -16.33 29.72 14.10
C LEU A 446 -17.33 28.90 14.93
N LEU A 447 -16.98 28.55 16.18
CA LEU A 447 -17.85 27.76 17.06
C LEU A 447 -19.23 28.40 17.26
N ASP A 448 -19.29 29.72 17.45
CA ASP A 448 -20.55 30.42 17.65
C ASP A 448 -21.41 30.38 16.38
N LYS A 449 -20.83 30.63 15.20
CA LYS A 449 -21.53 30.48 13.91
C LYS A 449 -22.04 29.06 13.68
N LEU A 450 -21.27 28.03 14.07
CA LEU A 450 -21.69 26.64 13.94
C LEU A 450 -22.86 26.28 14.86
N LYS A 451 -22.90 26.84 16.08
CA LYS A 451 -24.03 26.67 17.01
C LYS A 451 -25.28 27.34 16.48
N GLU A 452 -25.17 28.58 15.99
CA GLU A 452 -26.29 29.32 15.37
C GLU A 452 -26.91 28.53 14.20
N CYS A 453 -26.08 27.85 13.39
CA CYS A 453 -26.57 27.00 12.30
C CYS A 453 -27.45 25.83 12.79
N CYS A 454 -27.16 25.28 13.99
CA CYS A 454 -27.90 24.18 14.59
C CYS A 454 -29.26 24.59 15.19
N GLU A 455 -29.48 25.89 15.46
CA GLU A 455 -30.70 26.42 16.10
C GLU A 455 -31.87 26.61 15.12
N SER A 456 -31.64 26.41 13.82
CA SER A 456 -32.68 26.45 12.79
C SER A 456 -33.62 25.23 12.84
N ILE A 457 -34.92 25.45 12.56
CA ILE A 457 -36.03 24.49 12.76
C ILE A 457 -35.69 23.08 12.23
N PRO A 458 -35.91 22.00 13.02
CA PRO A 458 -35.47 20.67 12.65
C PRO A 458 -36.26 20.12 11.46
N THR A 459 -35.62 20.07 10.29
CA THR A 459 -36.15 19.38 9.10
C THR A 459 -35.90 17.86 9.17
N ASN A 460 -34.89 17.39 9.91
CA ASN A 460 -34.57 15.97 10.09
C ASN A 460 -33.79 15.71 11.40
N PRO A 461 -34.39 15.05 12.41
CA PRO A 461 -33.77 14.83 13.73
C PRO A 461 -32.41 14.12 13.69
N ARG A 462 -32.17 13.22 12.72
CA ARG A 462 -30.88 12.52 12.59
C ARG A 462 -29.78 13.46 12.10
N LYS A 463 -30.10 14.33 11.14
CA LYS A 463 -29.14 15.34 10.64
C LYS A 463 -28.83 16.35 11.73
N THR A 464 -29.84 16.81 12.47
CA THR A 464 -29.68 17.73 13.61
C THR A 464 -28.79 17.11 14.69
N LEU A 465 -29.01 15.86 15.08
CA LEU A 465 -28.13 15.18 16.04
C LEU A 465 -26.69 15.07 15.53
N GLY A 466 -26.51 14.71 14.25
CA GLY A 466 -25.19 14.68 13.61
C GLY A 466 -24.46 16.02 13.67
N GLN A 467 -25.17 17.12 13.38
CA GLN A 467 -24.62 18.48 13.46
C GLN A 467 -24.20 18.83 14.90
N HIS A 468 -25.01 18.52 15.90
CA HIS A 468 -24.66 18.75 17.32
C HIS A 468 -23.44 17.94 17.75
N ILE A 469 -23.34 16.67 17.33
CA ILE A 469 -22.15 15.84 17.58
C ILE A 469 -20.91 16.47 16.94
N THR A 470 -21.05 16.98 15.71
CA THR A 470 -19.95 17.66 15.02
C THR A 470 -19.52 18.93 15.75
N VAL A 471 -20.45 19.79 16.15
CA VAL A 471 -20.14 21.00 16.95
C VAL A 471 -19.39 20.62 18.23
N PHE A 472 -19.83 19.58 18.93
CA PHE A 472 -19.16 19.07 20.12
C PHE A 472 -17.72 18.58 19.83
N LYS A 473 -17.50 17.87 18.72
CA LYS A 473 -16.15 17.46 18.29
C LYS A 473 -15.25 18.66 18.00
N ILE A 474 -15.74 19.66 17.26
CA ILE A 474 -14.98 20.89 16.99
C ILE A 474 -14.69 21.64 18.30
N GLN A 475 -15.64 21.69 19.23
CA GLN A 475 -15.45 22.30 20.54
C GLN A 475 -14.32 21.60 21.32
N ASN A 476 -14.20 20.27 21.24
CA ASN A 476 -13.09 19.54 21.86
C ASN A 476 -11.74 19.82 21.18
N ILE A 477 -11.70 19.95 19.85
CA ILE A 477 -10.49 20.35 19.11
C ILE A 477 -10.02 21.73 19.58
N VAL A 478 -10.94 22.70 19.71
CA VAL A 478 -10.62 24.04 20.23
C VAL A 478 -10.23 24.00 21.72
N GLY A 479 -10.97 23.25 22.54
CA GLY A 479 -10.79 23.18 23.99
C GLY A 479 -9.51 22.47 24.45
N SER A 480 -9.12 21.38 23.78
CA SER A 480 -7.85 20.68 24.05
C SER A 480 -6.62 21.56 23.83
N MET A 481 -6.70 22.55 22.93
CA MET A 481 -5.63 23.53 22.71
C MET A 481 -5.54 24.58 23.82
N VAL A 482 -6.66 24.98 24.42
CA VAL A 482 -6.67 25.94 25.54
C VAL A 482 -6.03 25.32 26.79
N THR A 483 -6.28 24.04 27.07
CA THR A 483 -5.64 23.32 28.19
C THR A 483 -4.15 23.07 27.96
N LEU A 484 -3.69 22.87 26.72
CA LEU A 484 -2.25 22.74 26.41
C LEU A 484 -1.48 24.06 26.59
N SER A 485 -2.09 25.20 26.29
CA SER A 485 -1.46 26.53 26.44
C SER A 485 -1.27 26.95 27.91
N ILE A 486 -2.21 26.58 28.79
CA ILE A 486 -2.15 26.92 30.22
C ILE A 486 -1.01 26.17 30.95
N ASN A 487 -0.67 24.96 30.49
CA ASN A 487 0.41 24.17 31.10
C ASN A 487 1.82 24.63 30.70
N GLY A 488 1.96 25.61 29.79
CA GLY A 488 3.25 26.18 29.37
C GLY A 488 3.66 27.47 30.08
N ILE A 489 2.81 28.06 30.94
CA ILE A 489 3.05 29.37 31.56
C ILE A 489 3.25 29.30 33.09
N SER A 490 3.13 28.13 33.73
CA SER A 490 3.42 28.00 35.17
C SER A 490 4.80 27.40 35.43
N SER A 491 5.85 28.17 35.16
CA SER A 491 7.15 28.00 35.85
C SER A 491 7.89 29.34 35.94
N SER A 492 7.52 30.11 36.96
CA SER A 492 8.37 31.14 37.58
C SER A 492 8.03 31.24 39.05
#